data_AF-R6BY47-F1
#
_entry.id   AF-R6BY47-F1
#
_cell.length_a   1.000
_cell.length_b   1.000
_cell.length_c   1.000
_cell.angle_alpha   90.00
_cell.angle_beta   90.00
_cell.angle_gamma   90.00
#
_symmetry.space_group_name_H-M   'P 1'
#
loop_
_entity.id
_entity.type
_entity.pdbx_description
1 polymer ?
#
loop_
_entity_poly.entity_id
_entity_poly.type
_entity_poly.pdbx_seq_one_letter_code
_entity_poly.pdbx_strand_id
1 'polypeptide(L)' 'MEYYPGRLTERYGCEETAQEALTVYEEIARRRGCIKKGQELDYTKTGMLLLDDFRSGKLGRITLELPKGETEEQ' A
#
# COMPACT_ATOMS: atom_id res chain seq x y z
N MET A 1 0.97 -6.65 -4.60
CA MET A 1 0.59 -5.64 -5.61
C MET A 1 0.80 -6.23 -7.00
N GLU A 2 -0.26 -6.59 -7.71
CA GLU A 2 -0.14 -7.27 -9.03
C GLU A 2 0.50 -6.37 -10.10
N TYR A 3 0.13 -5.09 -10.15
CA TYR A 3 0.59 -4.17 -11.20
C TYR A 3 1.88 -3.41 -10.87
N TYR A 4 2.19 -3.23 -9.59
CA TYR A 4 3.33 -2.43 -9.13
C TYR A 4 4.05 -3.14 -7.98
N PRO A 5 4.57 -4.37 -8.19
CA PRO A 5 5.23 -5.12 -7.13
C PRO A 5 6.47 -4.37 -6.61
N GLY A 6 6.71 -4.50 -5.31
CA GLY A 6 7.92 -3.99 -4.64
C GLY A 6 7.87 -2.52 -4.22
N ARG A 7 6.79 -1.77 -4.56
CA ARG A 7 6.66 -0.35 -4.17
C ARG A 7 6.49 -0.16 -2.67
N LEU A 8 5.73 -1.02 -2.01
CA LEU A 8 5.58 -0.97 -0.56
C LEU A 8 6.84 -1.47 0.13
N THR A 9 7.50 -2.50 -0.41
CA THR A 9 8.80 -2.95 0.11
C THR A 9 9.85 -1.85 0.01
N GLU A 10 9.98 -1.17 -1.12
CA GLU A 10 10.91 -0.06 -1.31
C GLU A 10 10.60 1.11 -0.36
N ARG A 11 9.32 1.50 -0.25
CA ARG A 11 8.92 2.65 0.57
C ARG A 11 8.97 2.37 2.06
N TYR A 12 8.46 1.22 2.50
CA TYR A 12 8.17 0.91 3.91
C TYR A 12 9.04 -0.21 4.48
N GLY A 13 9.74 -0.97 3.63
CA GLY A 13 10.55 -2.12 4.02
C GLY A 13 9.74 -3.37 4.33
N CYS A 14 8.41 -3.36 4.20
CA CYS A 14 7.56 -4.50 4.49
C CYS A 14 7.66 -5.59 3.42
N GLU A 15 7.31 -6.83 3.78
CA GLU A 15 7.23 -7.91 2.82
C GLU A 15 5.87 -7.89 2.10
N GLU A 16 5.89 -7.72 0.78
CA GLU A 16 4.69 -7.83 -0.06
C GLU A 16 4.32 -9.31 -0.27
N THR A 17 4.11 -10.05 0.82
CA THR A 17 3.63 -11.43 0.75
C THR A 17 2.22 -11.44 0.13
N ALA A 18 2.01 -12.31 -0.84
CA ALA A 18 0.80 -12.34 -1.66
C ALA A 18 -0.47 -12.74 -0.90
N GLN A 19 -0.36 -13.09 0.39
CA GLN A 19 -1.42 -13.78 1.10
C GLN A 19 -2.47 -12.87 1.76
N GLU A 20 -2.17 -11.63 2.20
CA GLU A 20 -3.21 -10.75 2.78
C GLU A 20 -2.80 -9.27 2.84
N ALA A 21 -3.62 -8.38 2.24
CA ALA A 21 -3.39 -6.93 2.26
C ALA A 21 -3.36 -6.35 3.68
N LEU A 22 -4.11 -6.96 4.61
CA LEU A 22 -4.14 -6.56 6.01
C LEU A 22 -2.78 -6.78 6.69
N THR A 23 -2.11 -7.91 6.43
CA THR A 23 -0.79 -8.20 7.01
C THR A 23 0.24 -7.15 6.61
N VAL A 24 0.28 -6.80 5.32
CA VAL A 24 1.15 -5.73 4.81
C VAL A 24 0.82 -4.40 5.48
N TYR A 25 -0.47 -4.10 5.62
CA TYR A 25 -0.93 -2.87 6.27
C TYR A 25 -0.51 -2.78 7.74
N GLU A 26 -0.66 -3.86 8.50
CA GLU A 26 -0.20 -3.94 9.89
C GLU A 26 1.32 -3.81 10.00
N GLU A 27 2.07 -4.41 9.08
CA GLU A 27 3.52 -4.31 9.08
C GLU A 27 3.97 -2.87 8.83
N ILE A 28 3.33 -2.17 7.88
CA ILE A 28 3.55 -0.74 7.65
C ILE A 28 3.24 0.05 8.93
N ALA A 29 2.12 -0.25 9.61
CA ALA A 29 1.76 0.41 10.86
C ALA A 29 2.83 0.24 11.94
N ARG A 30 3.36 -0.98 12.12
CA ARG A 30 4.43 -1.27 13.08
C ARG A 30 5.72 -0.54 12.71
N ARG A 31 6.16 -0.63 11.45
CA ARG A 31 7.41 -0.01 10.97
C ARG A 31 7.39 1.52 11.01
N ARG A 32 6.21 2.12 10.86
CA ARG A 32 6.03 3.59 10.86
C ARG A 32 5.59 4.16 12.20
N GLY A 33 5.44 3.33 13.23
CA GLY A 33 5.02 3.79 14.56
C GLY A 33 3.59 4.35 14.55
N CYS A 34 2.72 3.81 13.71
CA CYS A 34 1.30 4.09 13.76
C CYS A 34 0.67 3.22 14.86
N ILE A 35 0.86 3.64 16.11
CA ILE A 35 0.45 2.93 17.32
C ILE A 35 -0.36 3.89 18.19
N LYS A 36 -1.51 3.45 18.70
CA LYS A 36 -2.36 4.15 19.65
C LYS A 36 -1.85 3.98 21.08
N LYS A 37 -2.48 4.67 22.03
CA LYS A 37 -2.28 4.37 23.45
C LYS A 37 -2.69 2.93 23.73
N GLY A 38 -1.87 2.20 24.50
CA GLY A 38 -2.13 0.78 24.81
C GLY A 38 -1.50 -0.22 23.85
N GLN A 39 -0.55 0.19 23.00
CA GLN A 39 0.17 -0.70 22.06
C GLN A 39 -0.68 -1.30 20.92
N GLU A 40 -1.87 -0.76 20.68
CA GLU A 40 -2.72 -1.15 19.55
C GLU A 40 -2.30 -0.42 18.25
N LEU A 41 -2.46 -1.08 17.11
CA LEU A 41 -2.17 -0.45 15.82
C LEU A 41 -3.19 0.66 15.49
N ASP A 42 -2.68 1.77 14.97
CA ASP A 42 -3.49 2.88 14.49
C ASP A 42 -3.79 2.73 13.00
N TYR A 43 -4.88 2.05 12.69
CA TYR A 43 -5.32 1.84 11.31
C TYR A 43 -5.63 3.16 10.60
N THR A 44 -6.28 4.12 11.25
CA THR A 44 -6.62 5.40 10.62
C THR A 44 -5.37 6.19 10.24
N LYS A 45 -4.41 6.30 11.17
CA LYS A 45 -3.15 7.00 10.93
C LYS A 45 -2.32 6.31 9.83
N THR A 46 -2.28 4.99 9.81
CA THR A 46 -1.60 4.21 8.76
C THR A 46 -2.21 4.48 7.39
N GLY A 47 -3.53 4.58 7.30
CA GLY A 47 -4.24 4.80 6.05
C GLY A 47 -4.01 6.21 5.52
N MET A 48 -4.06 7.21 6.40
CA MET A 48 -3.71 8.59 6.07
C MET A 48 -2.27 8.69 5.55
N LEU A 49 -1.31 8.06 6.24
CA LEU A 49 0.09 8.02 5.80
C LEU A 49 0.24 7.41 4.40
N LEU A 50 -0.42 6.28 4.14
CA LEU A 50 -0.35 5.58 2.87
C LEU A 50 -0.97 6.41 1.73
N LEU A 51 -2.11 7.06 1.99
CA LEU A 51 -2.77 7.96 1.05
C LEU A 51 -1.93 9.21 0.77
N ASP A 52 -1.29 9.79 1.77
CA ASP A 52 -0.40 10.94 1.60
C ASP A 52 0.83 10.59 0.77
N ASP A 53 1.45 9.43 1.01
CA ASP A 53 2.57 8.94 0.22
C ASP A 53 2.15 8.60 -1.22
N PHE A 54 0.95 8.07 -1.43
CA PHE A 54 0.39 7.84 -2.76
C PHE A 54 0.17 9.17 -3.51
N ARG A 55 -0.55 10.12 -2.91
CA ARG A 55 -0.88 11.42 -3.52
C ARG A 55 0.33 12.29 -3.79
N SER A 56 1.38 12.16 -2.98
CA SER A 56 2.65 12.88 -3.17
C SER A 56 3.61 12.19 -4.15
N GLY A 57 3.22 11.04 -4.72
CA GLY A 57 4.04 10.31 -5.69
C GLY A 57 5.23 9.54 -5.08
N LYS A 58 5.30 9.43 -3.74
CA LYS A 58 6.39 8.72 -3.04
C LYS A 58 6.33 7.21 -3.20
N LEU A 59 5.18 6.66 -3.60
CA LEU A 59 5.02 5.27 -4.00
C LEU A 59 5.39 5.03 -5.47
N GLY A 60 5.89 6.05 -6.16
CA GLY A 60 6.22 6.02 -7.58
C GLY A 60 5.04 6.42 -8.47
N ARG A 61 5.21 6.23 -9.78
CA ARG A 61 4.19 6.52 -10.78
C ARG A 61 3.20 5.36 -10.84
N ILE A 62 2.04 5.56 -10.21
CA ILE A 62 0.96 4.57 -10.14
C ILE A 62 -0.27 5.14 -10.86
N THR A 63 -0.85 4.35 -11.75
CA THR A 63 -2.14 4.63 -12.38
C THR A 63 -3.20 3.69 -11.79
N LEU A 64 -4.36 4.25 -11.41
CA LEU A 64 -5.49 3.49 -10.86
C LEU A 64 -6.42 2.92 -11.93
N GLU A 65 -6.40 3.51 -13.13
CA GLU A 65 -7.14 3.02 -14.28
C GLU A 65 -6.18 2.40 -15.28
N LEU A 66 -6.57 1.27 -15.84
CA LEU A 66 -5.90 0.68 -16.98
C LEU A 66 -6.75 0.96 -18.22
N PRO A 67 -6.14 1.13 -19.40
CA PRO A 67 -6.93 1.18 -20.63
C PRO A 67 -7.81 -0.06 -20.68
N LYS A 68 -9.07 0.11 -21.08
CA LYS A 68 -9.89 -1.04 -21.45
C LYS A 68 -9.11 -1.76 -22.55
N GLY A 69 -8.63 -2.96 -22.27
CA GLY A 69 -8.05 -3.81 -23.31
C GLY A 69 -9.04 -3.85 -24.46
N GLU A 70 -8.55 -3.81 -25.70
CA GLU A 70 -9.40 -3.98 -26.87
C GLU A 70 -10.29 -5.20 -26.60
N THR A 71 -11.58 -4.97 -26.36
CA THR A 71 -12.53 -6.07 -26.29
C THR A 71 -12.46 -6.68 -27.66
N GLU A 72 -11.87 -7.88 -27.79
CA GLU A 72 -11.97 -8.64 -29.03
C GLU A 72 -13.48 -8.82 -29.28
N GLU A 73 -14.03 -8.03 -30.19
CA GLU A 73 -15.28 -8.35 -30.86
C GLU A 73 -14.97 -9.56 -31.74
N GLN A 74 -15.15 -10.75 -31.17
CA GLN A 74 -15.28 -12.01 -31.91
C GLN A 74 -16.74 -12.20 -32.32
#